data_AF-A0A924S0M7-F1
#
_entry.id   AF-A0A924S0M7-F1
#
_cell.length_a   1.000
_cell.length_b   1.000
_cell.length_c   1.000
_cell.angle_alpha   90.00
_cell.angle_beta   90.00
_cell.angle_gamma   90.00
#
_symmetry.space_group_name_H-M   'P 1'
#
loop_
_entity.id
_entity.type
_entity.pdbx_description
1 polymer ?
#
loop_
_entity_poly.entity_id
_entity_poly.type
_entity_poly.pdbx_seq_one_letter_code
_entity_poly.pdbx_strand_id
1 'polypeptide(L)'
;IRARLAAVDPAQFSIGQICLDFAASDLINYEARASNLPTASNFLKLNFATALGHWLKLQGGPANPFVLGYPITRKWPSDASTAAFQPTAANLSTRAPAHGEGLPVGMGTLNFLLLTGQRKMTDSPALYAPGAGSFPHALVARAGVDATGLIARRVFLQRYLKPLLVEPLQAALHALPDYLHARNDRARAMQGRDIVNTKTGVAADLRNGLRALFVPTPSGWIYSDHVKLAWHETGSNSHDRVSEQLLHYTIDLSSAPDADGHARLTIDVKGALMRLERDQINQDFPFKHDVYMGKGWARVAQDWTIRLQLVPGADGRPTLTRHAVQQAPREESGSGGVYHLATLFADLFNLQTIVDDWAGNAASMAALERGVIDGLVAASGPVFDAVMMPVVMPACDSFACEDIQLNREGDIAIDLRCVSSRQRH
;
A
#
# COMPACT_ATOMS: atom_id res chain seq x y z
N ILE A 1 -6.28 -18.06 26.67
CA ILE A 1 -4.84 -18.22 26.30
C ILE A 1 -4.52 -19.62 25.77
N ARG A 2 -4.59 -20.70 26.58
CA ARG A 2 -4.16 -22.07 26.17
C ARG A 2 -4.78 -22.55 24.86
N ALA A 3 -6.10 -22.37 24.67
CA ALA A 3 -6.78 -22.73 23.43
C ALA A 3 -6.28 -21.93 22.20
N ARG A 4 -5.98 -20.63 22.38
CA ARG A 4 -5.45 -19.77 21.31
C ARG A 4 -4.04 -20.17 20.90
N LEU A 5 -3.17 -20.44 21.87
CA LEU A 5 -1.81 -20.92 21.61
C LEU A 5 -1.81 -22.33 20.99
N ALA A 6 -2.77 -23.19 21.36
CA ALA A 6 -2.92 -24.51 20.78
C ALA A 6 -3.41 -24.50 19.32
N ALA A 7 -4.07 -23.42 18.87
CA ALA A 7 -4.51 -23.26 17.50
C ALA A 7 -3.39 -22.83 16.54
N VAL A 8 -2.23 -22.44 17.07
CA VAL A 8 -1.06 -22.05 16.26
C VAL A 8 -0.40 -23.32 15.73
N ASP A 9 -0.21 -23.41 14.42
CA ASP A 9 0.49 -24.52 13.78
C ASP A 9 1.97 -24.56 14.21
N PRO A 10 2.39 -25.54 15.03
CA PRO A 10 3.75 -25.62 15.52
C PRO A 10 4.76 -26.01 14.43
N ALA A 11 4.32 -26.51 13.27
CA ALA A 11 5.22 -26.77 12.15
C ALA A 11 5.68 -25.47 11.48
N GLN A 12 4.81 -24.46 11.43
CA GLN A 12 5.07 -23.18 10.76
C GLN A 12 5.53 -22.07 11.70
N PHE A 13 5.09 -22.10 12.95
CA PHE A 13 5.30 -21.01 13.90
C PHE A 13 6.01 -21.46 15.18
N SER A 14 6.69 -20.49 15.78
CA SER A 14 7.29 -20.54 17.11
C SER A 14 6.54 -19.57 18.01
N ILE A 15 6.31 -19.96 19.25
CA ILE A 15 5.67 -19.11 20.27
C ILE A 15 6.77 -18.69 21.24
N GLY A 16 7.09 -17.40 21.26
CA GLY A 16 7.92 -16.82 22.30
C GLY A 16 7.10 -16.54 23.56
N GLN A 17 7.79 -16.43 24.69
CA GLN A 17 7.20 -15.97 25.95
C GLN A 17 8.01 -14.78 26.45
N ILE A 18 7.34 -13.64 26.61
CA ILE A 18 7.94 -12.46 27.22
C ILE A 18 7.46 -12.40 28.66
N CYS A 19 8.37 -12.53 29.61
CA CYS A 19 8.09 -12.49 31.04
C CYS A 19 9.03 -11.54 31.77
N LEU A 20 8.64 -11.10 32.96
CA LEU A 20 9.51 -10.32 33.84
C LEU A 20 10.70 -11.19 34.28
N ASP A 21 11.93 -10.79 33.94
CA ASP A 21 13.12 -11.51 34.36
C ASP A 21 13.51 -11.11 35.79
N PHE A 22 13.13 -11.96 36.75
CA PHE A 22 13.51 -11.78 38.16
C PHE A 22 14.91 -12.31 38.48
N ALA A 23 15.51 -13.14 37.61
CA ALA A 23 16.85 -13.69 37.83
C ALA A 23 17.93 -12.63 37.59
N ALA A 24 17.77 -11.82 36.54
CA ALA A 24 18.66 -10.71 36.20
C ALA A 24 18.27 -9.36 36.85
N SER A 25 17.22 -9.35 37.67
CA SER A 25 16.67 -8.10 38.21
C SER A 25 17.48 -7.53 39.38
N ASP A 26 17.78 -6.24 39.33
CA ASP A 26 18.38 -5.47 40.44
C ASP A 26 17.31 -4.90 41.40
N LEU A 27 16.39 -5.77 41.84
CA LEU A 27 15.28 -5.43 42.75
C LEU A 27 15.74 -5.21 44.20
N ILE A 28 17.05 -5.23 44.47
CA ILE A 28 17.61 -5.20 45.82
C ILE A 28 17.65 -3.75 46.36
N ASN A 29 17.51 -2.74 45.51
CA ASN A 29 17.66 -1.34 45.89
C ASN A 29 16.31 -0.73 46.34
N TYR A 30 16.09 -0.71 47.67
CA TYR A 30 14.97 0.04 48.27
C TYR A 30 15.11 1.54 48.00
N GLU A 31 14.21 2.11 47.21
CA GLU A 31 14.15 3.56 47.00
C GLU A 31 13.20 4.21 48.02
N ALA A 32 13.77 4.82 49.06
CA ALA A 32 13.01 5.44 50.15
C ALA A 32 12.09 6.60 49.70
N ARG A 33 12.35 7.21 48.54
CA ARG A 33 11.54 8.29 47.96
C ARG A 33 10.32 7.76 47.19
N ALA A 34 10.40 6.56 46.63
CA ALA A 34 9.34 5.94 45.84
C ALA A 34 8.53 4.90 46.63
N SER A 35 9.02 4.48 47.81
CA SER A 35 8.40 3.45 48.65
C SER A 35 7.99 4.02 50.01
N ASN A 36 6.71 3.86 50.38
CA ASN A 36 6.19 4.22 51.69
C ASN A 36 5.84 2.97 52.50
N LEU A 37 6.79 2.50 53.30
CA LEU A 37 6.53 1.46 54.30
C LEU A 37 6.12 2.13 55.61
N PRO A 38 5.03 1.68 56.28
CA PRO A 38 4.48 2.28 57.50
C PRO A 38 5.36 1.99 58.74
N THR A 39 6.61 2.42 58.67
CA THR A 39 7.61 2.28 59.74
C THR A 39 8.65 3.38 59.61
N ALA A 40 9.13 3.90 60.75
CA ALA A 40 10.27 4.80 60.79
C ALA A 40 11.61 4.04 60.79
N SER A 41 11.61 2.73 61.00
CA SER A 41 12.82 1.93 61.15
C SER A 41 13.47 1.59 59.80
N ASN A 42 14.66 2.14 59.55
CA ASN A 42 15.46 1.83 58.36
C ASN A 42 15.87 0.35 58.28
N PHE A 43 16.08 -0.30 59.43
CA PHE A 43 16.37 -1.73 59.50
C PHE A 43 15.21 -2.57 58.96
N LEU A 44 13.97 -2.26 59.37
CA LEU A 44 12.78 -2.98 58.88
C LEU A 44 12.55 -2.73 57.39
N LYS A 45 12.78 -1.50 56.89
CA LYS A 45 12.68 -1.17 55.46
C LYS A 45 13.66 -1.98 54.63
N LEU A 46 14.93 -2.04 55.04
CA LEU A 46 15.97 -2.77 54.32
C LEU A 46 15.70 -4.28 54.33
N ASN A 47 15.33 -4.85 55.48
CA ASN A 47 15.01 -6.27 55.60
C ASN A 47 13.78 -6.65 54.78
N PHE A 48 12.74 -5.81 54.76
CA PHE A 48 11.56 -6.04 53.92
C PHE A 48 11.93 -6.04 52.44
N ALA A 49 12.67 -5.03 51.97
CA ALA A 49 13.11 -4.96 50.57
C ALA A 49 13.99 -6.16 50.18
N THR A 50 14.87 -6.58 51.09
CA THR A 50 15.73 -7.76 50.90
C THR A 50 14.91 -9.03 50.81
N ALA A 51 13.95 -9.24 51.72
CA ALA A 51 13.05 -10.38 51.72
C ALA A 51 12.17 -10.42 50.45
N LEU A 52 11.65 -9.28 50.01
CA LEU A 52 10.90 -9.14 48.77
C LEU A 52 11.76 -9.45 47.55
N GLY A 53 12.99 -8.92 47.49
CA GLY A 53 13.95 -9.20 46.43
C GLY A 53 14.31 -10.68 46.34
N HIS A 54 14.52 -11.36 47.48
CA HIS A 54 14.70 -12.81 47.52
C HIS A 54 13.45 -13.57 47.06
N TRP A 55 12.26 -13.18 47.50
CA TRP A 55 11.02 -13.80 47.06
C TRP A 55 10.80 -13.67 45.56
N LEU A 56 11.06 -12.48 44.98
CA LEU A 56 10.97 -12.25 43.54
C LEU A 56 11.99 -13.10 42.77
N LYS A 57 13.24 -13.20 43.24
CA LYS A 57 14.26 -14.08 42.63
C LYS A 57 13.84 -15.55 42.64
N LEU A 58 13.12 -16.01 43.67
CA LEU A 58 12.55 -17.37 43.70
C LEU A 58 11.44 -17.60 42.66
N GLN A 59 10.83 -16.53 42.13
CA GLN A 59 9.91 -16.62 40.98
C GLN A 59 10.65 -16.74 39.64
N GLY A 60 11.98 -16.59 39.63
CA GLY A 60 12.82 -16.80 38.45
C GLY A 60 12.86 -18.28 38.04
N GLY A 61 12.62 -18.57 36.77
CA GLY A 61 12.69 -19.92 36.23
C GLY A 61 11.63 -20.22 35.14
N PRO A 62 11.62 -21.44 34.60
CA PRO A 62 10.69 -21.84 33.53
C PRO A 62 9.20 -21.83 33.94
N ALA A 63 8.91 -21.76 35.25
CA ALA A 63 7.56 -21.65 35.80
C ALA A 63 7.14 -20.20 36.13
N ASN A 64 7.84 -19.19 35.61
CA ASN A 64 7.56 -17.78 35.89
C ASN A 64 6.12 -17.40 35.48
N PRO A 65 5.24 -17.02 36.43
CA PRO A 65 3.84 -16.73 36.15
C PRO A 65 3.63 -15.32 35.57
N PHE A 66 4.65 -14.45 35.59
CA PHE A 66 4.54 -13.04 35.22
C PHE A 66 4.83 -12.83 33.72
N VAL A 67 3.92 -13.34 32.89
CA VAL A 67 4.00 -13.21 31.43
C VAL A 67 3.34 -11.91 30.97
N LEU A 68 4.03 -11.17 30.12
CA LEU A 68 3.57 -9.93 29.50
C LEU A 68 2.90 -10.18 28.14
N GLY A 69 3.38 -11.19 27.39
CA GLY A 69 2.80 -11.53 26.09
C GLY A 69 3.48 -12.74 25.45
N TYR A 70 2.79 -13.32 24.46
CA TYR A 70 3.31 -14.43 23.66
C TYR A 70 3.40 -13.99 22.19
N PRO A 71 4.54 -13.47 21.73
CA PRO A 71 4.74 -13.20 20.31
C PRO A 71 4.79 -14.52 19.53
N ILE A 72 4.00 -14.61 18.46
CA ILE A 72 3.96 -15.72 17.53
C ILE A 72 4.79 -15.31 16.33
N THR A 73 5.85 -16.05 16.03
CA THR A 73 6.74 -15.77 14.90
C THR A 73 6.83 -16.97 13.97
N ARG A 74 6.92 -16.72 12.66
CA ARG A 74 7.06 -17.76 11.65
C ARG A 74 8.50 -18.28 11.67
N LYS A 75 8.66 -19.61 11.64
CA LYS A 75 9.98 -20.28 11.63
C LYS A 75 10.75 -20.00 10.34
N TRP A 76 10.04 -19.95 9.22
CA TRP A 76 10.59 -19.74 7.89
C TRP A 76 9.85 -18.62 7.19
N PRO A 77 10.55 -17.66 6.57
CA PRO A 77 9.93 -16.64 5.75
C PRO A 77 9.07 -17.26 4.64
N SER A 78 7.99 -16.57 4.28
CA SER A 78 7.11 -16.97 3.17
C SER A 78 7.13 -15.89 2.11
N ASP A 79 7.20 -16.31 0.85
CA ASP A 79 7.08 -15.41 -0.30
C ASP A 79 5.60 -15.19 -0.70
N ALA A 80 4.67 -15.92 -0.09
CA ALA A 80 3.24 -15.68 -0.28
C ALA A 80 2.86 -14.26 0.16
N SER A 81 2.18 -13.53 -0.71
CA SER A 81 1.69 -12.16 -0.44
C SER A 81 0.74 -12.09 0.76
N THR A 82 0.03 -13.17 1.06
CA THR A 82 -0.83 -13.29 2.25
C THR A 82 -0.06 -13.33 3.57
N ALA A 83 1.26 -13.56 3.53
CA ALA A 83 2.14 -13.55 4.69
C ALA A 83 2.91 -12.23 4.87
N ALA A 84 2.55 -11.17 4.13
CA ALA A 84 3.28 -9.90 4.09
C ALA A 84 3.60 -9.30 5.46
N PHE A 85 2.68 -9.42 6.42
CA PHE A 85 2.82 -8.90 7.78
C PHE A 85 3.02 -9.97 8.85
N GLN A 86 3.21 -11.24 8.47
CA GLN A 86 3.52 -12.27 9.45
C GLN A 86 4.94 -12.05 9.99
N PRO A 87 5.09 -11.94 11.32
CA PRO A 87 6.40 -11.68 11.90
C PRO A 87 7.28 -12.93 11.83
N THR A 88 8.57 -12.75 11.55
CA THR A 88 9.61 -13.79 11.60
C THR A 88 10.49 -13.65 12.83
N ALA A 89 10.44 -12.50 13.51
CA ALA A 89 11.10 -12.26 14.78
C ALA A 89 10.36 -11.20 15.61
N ALA A 90 10.59 -11.20 16.92
CA ALA A 90 9.99 -10.25 17.85
C ALA A 90 11.00 -9.80 18.92
N ASN A 91 10.93 -8.54 19.34
CA ASN A 91 11.64 -8.01 20.50
C ASN A 91 10.69 -7.12 21.32
N LEU A 92 11.06 -6.81 22.55
CA LEU A 92 10.28 -6.00 23.48
C LEU A 92 11.04 -4.71 23.80
N SER A 93 10.31 -3.61 23.90
CA SER A 93 10.75 -2.43 24.64
C SER A 93 9.64 -1.89 25.53
N THR A 94 10.02 -1.08 26.51
CA THR A 94 9.08 -0.38 27.39
C THR A 94 9.40 1.10 27.38
N ARG A 95 8.37 1.94 27.50
CA ARG A 95 8.52 3.36 27.76
C ARG A 95 7.84 3.69 29.08
N ALA A 96 8.60 4.30 30.00
CA ALA A 96 8.02 4.89 31.20
C ALA A 96 7.26 6.18 30.83
N PRO A 97 6.17 6.51 31.53
CA PRO A 97 5.48 7.79 31.34
C PRO A 97 6.44 8.95 31.65
N ALA A 98 6.58 9.90 30.73
CA ALA A 98 7.38 11.10 30.97
C ALA A 98 6.59 12.07 31.85
N HIS A 99 7.22 12.59 32.91
CA HIS A 99 6.62 13.66 33.71
C HIS A 99 6.42 14.91 32.82
N GLY A 100 5.18 15.38 32.67
CA GLY A 100 4.86 16.64 32.00
C GLY A 100 4.27 16.54 30.58
N GLU A 101 4.05 15.35 30.02
CA GLU A 101 3.58 15.19 28.62
C GLU A 101 2.06 15.38 28.38
N GLY A 102 1.28 15.85 29.35
CA GLY A 102 -0.17 16.14 29.14
C GLY A 102 -1.05 14.93 28.79
N LEU A 103 -0.47 13.72 28.73
CA LEU A 103 -1.17 12.45 28.72
C LEU A 103 -1.86 12.24 30.07
N PRO A 104 -2.95 11.44 30.14
CA PRO A 104 -3.48 10.99 31.42
C PRO A 104 -2.33 10.42 32.26
N VAL A 105 -2.16 10.96 33.47
CA VAL A 105 -1.07 10.62 34.38
C VAL A 105 -0.93 9.09 34.47
N GLY A 106 0.24 8.56 34.09
CA GLY A 106 0.65 7.19 34.47
C GLY A 106 0.62 6.08 33.41
N MET A 107 0.40 6.35 32.12
CA MET A 107 0.46 5.29 31.10
C MET A 107 1.86 5.17 30.47
N GLY A 108 2.64 4.20 30.93
CA GLY A 108 3.79 3.67 30.17
C GLY A 108 3.32 2.77 29.04
N THR A 109 4.16 2.53 28.03
CA THR A 109 3.84 1.62 26.93
C THR A 109 4.71 0.35 26.97
N LEU A 110 4.08 -0.77 26.63
CA LEU A 110 4.74 -2.04 26.34
C LEU A 110 4.72 -2.22 24.82
N ASN A 111 5.88 -2.17 24.18
CA ASN A 111 6.00 -2.20 22.73
C ASN A 111 6.56 -3.55 22.27
N PHE A 112 5.93 -4.14 21.26
CA PHE A 112 6.43 -5.33 20.59
C PHE A 112 6.97 -4.93 19.21
N LEU A 113 8.29 -5.00 19.04
CA LEU A 113 8.93 -4.82 17.74
C LEU A 113 8.82 -6.12 16.97
N LEU A 114 8.03 -6.13 15.90
CA LEU A 114 7.83 -7.29 15.04
C LEU A 114 8.55 -7.08 13.71
N LEU A 115 9.42 -8.02 13.34
CA LEU A 115 10.11 -8.00 12.04
C LEU A 115 9.41 -8.93 11.07
N THR A 116 9.23 -8.50 9.83
CA THR A 116 8.53 -9.26 8.78
C THR A 116 9.47 -9.64 7.63
N GLY A 117 9.15 -10.73 6.93
CA GLY A 117 9.90 -11.17 5.75
C GLY A 117 11.26 -11.77 6.09
N GLN A 118 12.23 -11.58 5.19
CA GLN A 118 13.54 -12.25 5.27
C GLN A 118 14.52 -11.62 6.29
N ARG A 119 14.14 -10.49 6.90
CA ARG A 119 15.01 -9.80 7.87
C ARG A 119 15.05 -10.58 9.18
N LYS A 120 16.25 -10.89 9.66
CA LYS A 120 16.47 -11.53 10.95
C LYS A 120 16.85 -10.48 11.99
N MET A 121 16.54 -10.75 13.25
CA MET A 121 17.04 -9.92 14.35
C MET A 121 18.57 -9.87 14.35
N THR A 122 19.24 -10.99 14.04
CA THR A 122 20.71 -11.14 13.97
C THR A 122 21.39 -10.22 12.97
N ASP A 123 20.64 -9.68 12.00
CA ASP A 123 21.22 -8.84 10.95
C ASP A 123 21.65 -7.47 11.48
N SER A 124 21.16 -7.05 12.65
CA SER A 124 21.57 -5.77 13.25
C SER A 124 21.49 -5.79 14.78
N PRO A 125 22.61 -5.51 15.49
CA PRO A 125 22.61 -5.41 16.95
C PRO A 125 21.61 -4.40 17.51
N ALA A 126 21.30 -3.34 16.75
CA ALA A 126 20.34 -2.32 17.15
C ALA A 126 18.91 -2.87 17.31
N LEU A 127 18.58 -3.99 16.66
CA LEU A 127 17.26 -4.62 16.77
C LEU A 127 17.09 -5.44 18.07
N TYR A 128 18.20 -5.83 18.71
CA TYR A 128 18.21 -6.48 20.02
C TYR A 128 18.33 -5.50 21.18
N ALA A 129 18.66 -4.23 20.91
CA ALA A 129 18.86 -3.25 21.97
C ALA A 129 17.57 -3.07 22.80
N PRO A 130 17.66 -2.80 24.11
CA PRO A 130 16.48 -2.58 24.97
C PRO A 130 15.58 -1.43 24.51
N GLY A 131 16.12 -0.47 23.74
CA GLY A 131 15.36 0.63 23.13
C GLY A 131 14.82 0.32 21.73
N ALA A 132 15.02 -0.88 21.19
CA ALA A 132 14.55 -1.24 19.86
C ALA A 132 13.01 -1.23 19.82
N GLY A 133 12.44 -0.47 18.88
CA GLY A 133 10.99 -0.29 18.81
C GLY A 133 10.40 0.54 19.95
N SER A 134 11.22 1.34 20.64
CA SER A 134 10.73 2.40 21.52
C SER A 134 10.30 3.61 20.70
N PHE A 135 9.24 4.28 21.14
CA PHE A 135 8.69 5.44 20.47
C PHE A 135 8.94 6.72 21.28
N PRO A 136 9.19 7.86 20.61
CA PRO A 136 9.44 9.14 21.26
C PRO A 136 8.16 9.76 21.85
N HIS A 137 6.99 9.18 21.64
CA HIS A 137 5.73 9.51 22.31
C HIS A 137 4.90 8.24 22.55
N ALA A 138 3.91 8.30 23.46
CA ALA A 138 2.94 7.22 23.62
C ALA A 138 2.02 7.16 22.39
N LEU A 139 1.93 5.98 21.76
CA LEU A 139 1.09 5.79 20.57
C LEU A 139 -0.40 5.66 20.92
N VAL A 140 -0.69 5.07 22.08
CA VAL A 140 -2.05 4.98 22.62
C VAL A 140 -2.37 6.30 23.33
N ALA A 141 -2.93 7.25 22.57
CA ALA A 141 -3.20 8.61 23.05
C ALA A 141 -4.70 8.93 23.22
N ARG A 142 -5.60 8.03 22.80
CA ARG A 142 -7.05 8.24 22.77
C ARG A 142 -7.76 7.34 23.77
N ALA A 143 -8.78 7.88 24.44
CA ALA A 143 -9.66 7.07 25.29
C ALA A 143 -10.42 6.04 24.44
N GLY A 144 -10.52 4.80 24.94
CA GLY A 144 -11.18 3.69 24.23
C GLY A 144 -10.29 2.90 23.29
N VAL A 145 -9.01 3.28 23.15
CA VAL A 145 -7.98 2.51 22.45
C VAL A 145 -7.09 1.83 23.50
N ASP A 146 -6.92 0.52 23.40
CA ASP A 146 -6.10 -0.28 24.33
C ASP A 146 -4.72 -0.61 23.75
N ALA A 147 -4.59 -0.60 22.42
CA ALA A 147 -3.32 -0.80 21.72
C ALA A 147 -3.33 -0.09 20.36
N THR A 148 -2.14 0.22 19.83
CA THR A 148 -1.98 0.74 18.47
C THR A 148 -0.92 -0.10 17.76
N GLY A 149 -1.29 -0.67 16.62
CA GLY A 149 -0.35 -1.30 15.68
C GLY A 149 0.21 -0.27 14.72
N LEU A 150 1.52 -0.33 14.45
CA LEU A 150 2.16 0.50 13.43
C LEU A 150 2.79 -0.38 12.35
N ILE A 151 2.45 -0.10 11.10
CA ILE A 151 3.08 -0.69 9.93
C ILE A 151 3.80 0.42 9.19
N ALA A 152 5.12 0.28 9.05
CA ALA A 152 5.91 1.22 8.28
C ALA A 152 5.38 1.34 6.85
N ARG A 153 5.21 2.57 6.35
CA ARG A 153 4.65 2.87 5.02
C ARG A 153 5.37 2.11 3.91
N ARG A 154 6.70 2.04 3.99
CA ARG A 154 7.52 1.29 3.04
C ARG A 154 7.17 -0.20 3.01
N VAL A 155 6.91 -0.81 4.17
CA VAL A 155 6.54 -2.22 4.27
C VAL A 155 5.15 -2.43 3.67
N PHE A 156 4.19 -1.56 4.00
CA PHE A 156 2.85 -1.59 3.42
C PHE A 156 2.88 -1.45 1.89
N LEU A 157 3.62 -0.48 1.37
CA LEU A 157 3.75 -0.30 -0.07
C LEU A 157 4.43 -1.50 -0.75
N GLN A 158 5.58 -1.94 -0.24
CA GLN A 158 6.41 -2.93 -0.96
C GLN A 158 6.00 -4.39 -0.73
N ARG A 159 5.44 -4.73 0.43
CA ARG A 159 5.09 -6.12 0.78
C ARG A 159 3.62 -6.42 0.62
N TYR A 160 2.76 -5.42 0.72
CA TYR A 160 1.32 -5.58 0.58
C TYR A 160 0.82 -5.08 -0.77
N LEU A 161 0.90 -3.77 -1.04
CA LEU A 161 0.33 -3.21 -2.28
C LEU A 161 1.07 -3.62 -3.55
N LYS A 162 2.40 -3.67 -3.54
CA LYS A 162 3.16 -4.03 -4.75
C LYS A 162 2.75 -5.40 -5.33
N PRO A 163 2.81 -6.52 -4.59
CA PRO A 163 2.48 -7.83 -5.15
C PRO A 163 0.96 -8.04 -5.37
N LEU A 164 0.10 -7.38 -4.59
CA LEU A 164 -1.35 -7.60 -4.67
C LEU A 164 -2.09 -6.64 -5.60
N LEU A 165 -1.50 -5.49 -5.93
CA LEU A 165 -2.13 -4.45 -6.75
C LEU A 165 -1.23 -4.00 -7.91
N VAL A 166 0.00 -3.59 -7.63
CA VAL A 166 0.88 -2.95 -8.63
C VAL A 166 1.32 -3.95 -9.70
N GLU A 167 1.81 -5.13 -9.30
CA GLU A 167 2.30 -6.16 -10.22
C GLU A 167 1.16 -6.76 -11.07
N PRO A 168 -0.01 -7.11 -10.51
CA PRO A 168 -1.16 -7.53 -11.31
C PRO A 168 -1.66 -6.44 -12.29
N LEU A 169 -1.71 -5.18 -11.87
CA LEU A 169 -2.07 -4.07 -12.75
C LEU A 169 -1.05 -3.88 -13.88
N GLN A 170 0.24 -3.98 -13.56
CA GLN A 170 1.30 -3.92 -14.58
C GLN A 170 1.16 -5.05 -15.59
N ALA A 171 0.88 -6.28 -15.12
CA ALA A 171 0.66 -7.43 -16.00
C ALA A 171 -0.55 -7.21 -16.93
N ALA A 172 -1.65 -6.66 -16.41
CA ALA A 172 -2.82 -6.31 -17.21
C ALA A 172 -2.49 -5.25 -18.30
N LEU A 173 -1.69 -4.24 -17.96
CA LEU A 173 -1.22 -3.22 -18.91
C LEU A 173 -0.26 -3.80 -19.96
N HIS A 174 0.62 -4.73 -19.56
CA HIS A 174 1.55 -5.40 -20.47
C HIS A 174 0.85 -6.39 -21.42
N ALA A 175 -0.32 -6.90 -21.03
CA ALA A 175 -1.16 -7.73 -21.89
C ALA A 175 -1.83 -6.93 -23.03
N LEU A 176 -1.88 -5.60 -22.94
CA LEU A 176 -2.37 -4.76 -24.04
C LEU A 176 -1.41 -4.80 -25.23
N PRO A 177 -1.92 -4.72 -26.48
CA PRO A 177 -1.08 -4.50 -27.65
C PRO A 177 -0.14 -3.29 -27.46
N ASP A 178 1.10 -3.41 -27.90
CA ASP A 178 2.01 -2.26 -27.87
C ASP A 178 1.64 -1.28 -28.99
N TYR A 179 1.25 -0.07 -28.61
CA TYR A 179 0.83 0.96 -29.55
C TYR A 179 1.94 1.33 -30.53
N LEU A 180 3.20 1.20 -30.12
CA LEU A 180 4.35 1.39 -31.00
C LEU A 180 4.26 0.54 -32.27
N HIS A 181 3.67 -0.64 -32.16
CA HIS A 181 3.55 -1.63 -33.22
C HIS A 181 2.20 -1.63 -33.92
N ALA A 182 1.29 -0.73 -33.55
CA ALA A 182 -0.04 -0.63 -34.15
C ALA A 182 0.01 -0.30 -35.67
N ARG A 183 1.13 0.22 -36.16
CA ARG A 183 1.37 0.60 -37.57
C ARG A 183 2.66 0.01 -38.15
N ASN A 184 3.01 -1.22 -37.77
CA ASN A 184 4.21 -1.90 -38.28
C ASN A 184 4.24 -2.00 -39.83
N ASP A 185 3.08 -2.02 -40.48
CA ASP A 185 2.92 -1.95 -41.93
C ASP A 185 3.49 -0.65 -42.55
N ARG A 186 3.64 0.42 -41.76
CA ARG A 186 4.11 1.73 -42.19
C ARG A 186 5.51 2.09 -41.68
N ALA A 187 6.27 1.14 -41.15
CA ALA A 187 7.59 1.39 -40.52
C ALA A 187 8.58 2.17 -41.39
N ARG A 188 8.56 1.99 -42.72
CA ARG A 188 9.41 2.76 -43.66
C ARG A 188 8.96 4.20 -43.84
N ALA A 189 7.66 4.47 -43.77
CA ALA A 189 7.06 5.80 -43.94
C ALA A 189 7.22 6.71 -42.71
N MET A 190 7.66 6.13 -41.59
CA MET A 190 7.90 6.83 -40.32
C MET A 190 9.34 7.37 -40.17
N GLN A 191 10.27 7.02 -41.08
CA GLN A 191 11.68 7.43 -40.95
C GLN A 191 11.86 8.96 -41.06
N GLY A 192 12.59 9.56 -40.11
CA GLY A 192 12.93 10.99 -40.12
C GLY A 192 11.80 11.94 -39.68
N ARG A 193 10.73 11.42 -39.07
CA ARG A 193 9.57 12.19 -38.59
C ARG A 193 9.58 12.33 -37.05
N ASP A 194 8.75 13.24 -36.54
CA ASP A 194 8.52 13.43 -35.10
C ASP A 194 7.84 12.20 -34.49
N ILE A 195 8.64 11.33 -33.90
CA ILE A 195 8.19 10.15 -33.16
C ILE A 195 8.52 10.34 -31.68
N VAL A 196 7.56 10.11 -30.80
CA VAL A 196 7.77 10.08 -29.36
C VAL A 196 7.53 8.67 -28.87
N ASN A 197 8.45 8.14 -28.06
CA ASN A 197 8.30 6.89 -27.33
C ASN A 197 8.87 7.09 -25.92
N THR A 198 8.04 7.58 -25.00
CA THR A 198 8.44 7.87 -23.62
C THR A 198 7.67 6.97 -22.68
N LYS A 199 8.40 6.15 -21.92
CA LYS A 199 7.83 5.14 -21.03
C LYS A 199 8.49 5.22 -19.67
N THR A 200 7.72 5.16 -18.59
CA THR A 200 8.28 5.24 -17.23
C THR A 200 9.12 4.01 -16.90
N GLY A 201 10.22 4.21 -16.17
CA GLY A 201 11.04 3.12 -15.64
C GLY A 201 11.92 2.39 -16.66
N VAL A 202 11.90 2.79 -17.94
CA VAL A 202 12.70 2.19 -19.01
C VAL A 202 13.23 3.25 -19.98
N ALA A 203 14.39 2.99 -20.59
CA ALA A 203 14.88 3.78 -21.72
C ALA A 203 14.31 3.20 -23.02
N ALA A 204 13.03 3.46 -23.28
CA ALA A 204 12.35 2.96 -24.48
C ALA A 204 12.86 3.66 -25.74
N ASP A 205 13.06 2.89 -26.80
CA ASP A 205 13.35 3.39 -28.14
C ASP A 205 12.50 2.63 -29.18
N LEU A 206 12.63 2.98 -30.45
CA LEU A 206 11.83 2.39 -31.52
C LEU A 206 12.20 0.93 -31.87
N ARG A 207 13.27 0.41 -31.30
CA ARG A 207 13.88 -0.88 -31.66
C ARG A 207 13.81 -1.91 -30.53
N ASN A 208 13.72 -1.46 -29.28
CA ASN A 208 13.84 -2.33 -28.11
C ASN A 208 12.52 -2.89 -27.57
N GLY A 209 11.37 -2.33 -27.98
CA GLY A 209 10.04 -2.83 -27.61
C GLY A 209 9.78 -2.87 -26.10
N LEU A 210 10.54 -2.10 -25.31
CA LEU A 210 10.38 -2.09 -23.86
C LEU A 210 9.04 -1.49 -23.48
N ARG A 211 8.34 -2.11 -22.51
CA ARG A 211 7.08 -1.60 -21.96
C ARG A 211 7.34 -0.74 -20.72
N ALA A 212 6.48 0.23 -20.47
CA ALA A 212 6.55 1.06 -19.27
C ALA A 212 6.43 0.19 -18.01
N LEU A 213 7.06 0.63 -16.92
CA LEU A 213 7.00 0.01 -15.60
C LEU A 213 6.45 1.01 -14.59
N PHE A 214 5.81 0.49 -13.54
CA PHE A 214 5.45 1.31 -12.39
C PHE A 214 6.72 1.74 -11.65
N VAL A 215 6.89 3.05 -11.48
CA VAL A 215 8.00 3.66 -10.75
C VAL A 215 7.47 4.16 -9.40
N PRO A 216 8.17 3.91 -8.28
CA PRO A 216 7.74 4.39 -6.97
C PRO A 216 7.80 5.92 -6.89
N THR A 217 6.80 6.48 -6.22
CA THR A 217 6.73 7.89 -5.79
C THR A 217 6.71 7.94 -4.25
N PRO A 218 6.81 9.12 -3.61
CA PRO A 218 6.65 9.23 -2.17
C PRO A 218 5.26 8.74 -1.68
N SER A 219 4.23 8.91 -2.52
CA SER A 219 2.86 8.55 -2.17
C SER A 219 2.46 7.12 -2.58
N GLY A 220 3.08 6.55 -3.61
CA GLY A 220 2.76 5.24 -4.15
C GLY A 220 3.52 4.93 -5.45
N TRP A 221 2.83 4.85 -6.60
CA TRP A 221 3.44 4.55 -7.90
C TRP A 221 2.80 5.28 -9.06
N ILE A 222 3.60 5.47 -10.12
CA ILE A 222 3.19 6.06 -11.39
C ILE A 222 3.61 5.16 -12.56
N TYR A 223 2.74 5.06 -13.55
CA TYR A 223 2.99 4.41 -14.83
C TYR A 223 2.59 5.37 -15.95
N SER A 224 3.45 5.55 -16.94
CA SER A 224 3.14 6.33 -18.13
C SER A 224 3.72 5.65 -19.37
N ASP A 225 2.88 5.47 -20.38
CA ASP A 225 3.26 4.97 -21.70
C ASP A 225 2.74 5.97 -22.75
N HIS A 226 3.66 6.76 -23.31
CA HIS A 226 3.39 7.78 -24.31
C HIS A 226 4.05 7.41 -25.63
N VAL A 227 3.23 7.20 -26.65
CA VAL A 227 3.67 6.90 -28.00
C VAL A 227 3.00 7.85 -28.99
N LYS A 228 3.80 8.55 -29.80
CA LYS A 228 3.35 9.36 -30.93
C LYS A 228 4.04 8.88 -32.19
N LEU A 229 3.26 8.45 -33.16
CA LEU A 229 3.70 8.01 -34.48
C LEU A 229 3.31 9.07 -35.51
N ALA A 230 4.24 9.42 -36.39
CA ALA A 230 4.00 10.33 -37.50
C ALA A 230 4.55 9.72 -38.80
N TRP A 231 3.77 9.75 -39.87
CA TRP A 231 4.16 9.19 -41.16
C TRP A 231 3.53 9.95 -42.33
N HIS A 232 4.07 9.68 -43.50
CA HIS A 232 3.57 10.24 -44.75
C HIS A 232 3.15 9.14 -45.72
N GLU A 233 1.96 9.26 -46.28
CA GLU A 233 1.45 8.36 -47.31
C GLU A 233 1.46 9.08 -48.66
N THR A 234 2.14 8.50 -49.64
CA THR A 234 2.23 9.03 -51.00
C THR A 234 1.09 8.52 -51.88
N GLY A 235 0.66 9.33 -52.85
CA GLY A 235 -0.46 9.02 -53.75
C GLY A 235 -0.86 10.23 -54.58
N SER A 236 -1.96 10.11 -55.35
CA SER A 236 -2.57 11.25 -56.06
C SER A 236 -3.01 12.37 -55.10
N ASN A 237 -3.34 11.99 -53.86
CA ASN A 237 -3.33 12.87 -52.70
C ASN A 237 -2.31 12.29 -51.71
N SER A 238 -1.41 13.13 -51.22
CA SER A 238 -0.48 12.77 -50.16
C SER A 238 -1.07 13.08 -48.78
N HIS A 239 -0.71 12.30 -47.78
CA HIS A 239 -1.24 12.43 -46.43
C HIS A 239 -0.11 12.55 -45.41
N ASP A 240 -0.16 13.56 -44.54
CA ASP A 240 0.65 13.65 -43.34
C ASP A 240 -0.19 13.25 -42.12
N ARG A 241 0.11 12.08 -41.56
CA ARG A 241 -0.67 11.48 -40.47
C ARG A 241 0.08 11.48 -39.17
N VAL A 242 -0.66 11.68 -38.08
CA VAL A 242 -0.18 11.59 -36.70
C VAL A 242 -1.16 10.76 -35.90
N SER A 243 -0.63 9.83 -35.12
CA SER A 243 -1.37 8.95 -34.23
C SER A 243 -0.67 8.92 -32.89
N GLU A 244 -1.35 9.33 -31.83
CA GLU A 244 -0.79 9.52 -30.50
C GLU A 244 -1.63 8.82 -29.45
N GLN A 245 -0.98 8.08 -28.56
CA GLN A 245 -1.59 7.43 -27.42
C GLN A 245 -0.82 7.78 -26.15
N LEU A 246 -1.56 8.13 -25.11
CA LEU A 246 -1.04 8.30 -23.76
C LEU A 246 -1.86 7.44 -22.81
N LEU A 247 -1.19 6.46 -22.19
CA LEU A 247 -1.70 5.72 -21.03
C LEU A 247 -1.01 6.25 -19.78
N HIS A 248 -1.78 6.60 -18.76
CA HIS A 248 -1.27 7.12 -17.51
C HIS A 248 -2.03 6.52 -16.33
N TYR A 249 -1.31 5.96 -15.38
CA TYR A 249 -1.90 5.34 -14.18
C TYR A 249 -1.16 5.82 -12.94
N THR A 250 -1.92 6.12 -11.89
CA THR A 250 -1.37 6.41 -10.56
C THR A 250 -2.00 5.53 -9.51
N ILE A 251 -1.20 5.14 -8.52
CA ILE A 251 -1.64 4.44 -7.32
C ILE A 251 -1.13 5.28 -6.15
N ASP A 252 -2.03 5.89 -5.40
CA ASP A 252 -1.68 6.81 -4.31
C ASP A 252 -2.22 6.32 -2.97
N LEU A 253 -1.35 6.29 -1.95
CA LEU A 253 -1.74 6.04 -0.57
C LEU A 253 -1.89 7.38 0.18
N SER A 254 -3.07 7.61 0.73
CA SER A 254 -3.43 8.86 1.39
C SER A 254 -4.42 8.64 2.55
N SER A 255 -4.88 9.73 3.16
CA SER A 255 -6.01 9.73 4.08
C SER A 255 -7.13 10.57 3.47
N ALA A 256 -8.31 9.99 3.28
CA ALA A 256 -9.48 10.67 2.73
C ALA A 256 -10.72 10.33 3.56
N PRO A 257 -11.68 11.26 3.71
CA PRO A 257 -12.91 10.98 4.44
C PRO A 257 -13.73 9.88 3.74
N ASP A 258 -14.36 9.02 4.54
CA ASP A 258 -15.44 8.13 4.08
C ASP A 258 -16.77 8.90 3.93
N ALA A 259 -17.86 8.17 3.63
CA ALA A 259 -19.19 8.75 3.47
C ALA A 259 -19.71 9.45 4.73
N ASP A 260 -19.23 9.06 5.91
CA ASP A 260 -19.59 9.62 7.21
C ASP A 260 -18.63 10.75 7.64
N GLY A 261 -17.63 11.08 6.81
CA GLY A 261 -16.66 12.13 7.07
C GLY A 261 -15.46 11.71 7.93
N HIS A 262 -15.34 10.44 8.28
CA HIS A 262 -14.20 9.92 9.04
C HIS A 262 -12.99 9.71 8.13
N ALA A 263 -11.82 10.22 8.53
CA ALA A 263 -10.59 10.04 7.77
C ALA A 263 -10.17 8.55 7.74
N ARG A 264 -10.02 7.98 6.54
CA ARG A 264 -9.63 6.57 6.34
C ARG A 264 -8.35 6.45 5.55
N LEU A 265 -7.56 5.44 5.87
CA LEU A 265 -6.48 4.98 5.00
C LEU A 265 -7.06 4.64 3.61
N THR A 266 -6.66 5.41 2.61
CA THR A 266 -7.25 5.39 1.28
C THR A 266 -6.20 5.08 0.23
N ILE A 267 -6.52 4.17 -0.68
CA ILE A 267 -5.74 3.84 -1.86
C ILE A 267 -6.55 4.27 -3.07
N ASP A 268 -6.07 5.29 -3.79
CA ASP A 268 -6.69 5.74 -5.03
C ASP A 268 -5.92 5.14 -6.21
N VAL A 269 -6.61 4.36 -7.04
CA VAL A 269 -6.11 3.87 -8.33
C VAL A 269 -6.76 4.69 -9.42
N LYS A 270 -5.96 5.45 -10.16
CA LYS A 270 -6.43 6.32 -11.24
C LYS A 270 -5.89 5.82 -12.56
N GLY A 271 -6.75 5.76 -13.56
CA GLY A 271 -6.38 5.48 -14.94
C GLY A 271 -6.85 6.62 -15.84
N ALA A 272 -5.97 7.06 -16.71
CA ALA A 272 -6.21 8.09 -17.71
C ALA A 272 -5.66 7.61 -19.05
N LEU A 273 -6.46 7.77 -20.09
CA LEU A 273 -6.13 7.33 -21.43
C LEU A 273 -6.56 8.37 -22.44
N MET A 274 -5.64 8.73 -23.32
CA MET A 274 -5.89 9.65 -24.41
C MET A 274 -5.42 9.04 -25.73
N ARG A 275 -6.25 9.18 -26.76
CA ARG A 275 -5.88 8.88 -28.14
C ARG A 275 -6.20 10.07 -29.03
N LEU A 276 -5.24 10.47 -29.85
CA LEU A 276 -5.35 11.54 -30.84
C LEU A 276 -4.96 11.00 -32.20
N GLU A 277 -5.81 11.24 -33.18
CA GLU A 277 -5.57 10.93 -34.58
C GLU A 277 -5.68 12.24 -35.37
N ARG A 278 -4.72 12.49 -36.27
CA ARG A 278 -4.71 13.66 -37.14
C ARG A 278 -4.28 13.24 -38.54
N ASP A 279 -4.93 13.84 -39.53
CA ASP A 279 -4.61 13.64 -40.94
C ASP A 279 -4.63 15.00 -41.65
N GLN A 280 -3.62 15.24 -42.48
CA GLN A 280 -3.52 16.40 -43.34
C GLN A 280 -3.36 15.91 -44.77
N ILE A 281 -4.21 16.43 -45.65
CA ILE A 281 -4.22 16.07 -47.06
C ILE A 281 -3.48 17.15 -47.84
N ASN A 282 -2.53 16.73 -48.66
CA ASN A 282 -1.91 17.56 -49.67
C ASN A 282 -2.17 16.94 -51.06
N GLN A 283 -2.18 17.76 -52.10
CA GLN A 283 -2.37 17.31 -53.48
C GLN A 283 -1.24 17.82 -54.37
N ASP A 284 -0.82 16.96 -55.28
CA ASP A 284 0.11 17.33 -56.33
C ASP A 284 -0.66 17.82 -57.55
N PHE A 285 -0.29 19.01 -58.02
CA PHE A 285 -0.77 19.62 -59.25
C PHE A 285 0.35 19.64 -60.30
N PRO A 286 0.03 19.75 -61.61
CA PRO A 286 1.02 19.65 -62.70
C PRO A 286 2.23 20.62 -62.64
N PHE A 287 2.24 21.58 -61.73
CA PHE A 287 3.33 22.55 -61.52
C PHE A 287 3.63 22.85 -60.04
N LYS A 288 2.97 22.17 -59.09
CA LYS A 288 3.14 22.41 -57.64
C LYS A 288 2.83 21.14 -56.86
N HIS A 289 3.81 20.66 -56.11
CA HIS A 289 3.68 19.50 -55.24
C HIS A 289 3.30 19.92 -53.82
N ASP A 290 2.73 18.99 -53.04
CA ASP A 290 2.34 19.16 -51.64
C ASP A 290 1.49 20.41 -51.37
N VAL A 291 0.51 20.67 -52.23
CA VAL A 291 -0.44 21.76 -52.01
C VAL A 291 -1.40 21.36 -50.89
N TYR A 292 -1.37 22.09 -49.77
CA TYR A 292 -2.28 21.88 -48.65
C TYR A 292 -3.76 21.97 -49.08
N MET A 293 -4.51 20.90 -48.84
CA MET A 293 -5.93 20.79 -49.19
C MET A 293 -6.83 20.91 -47.96
N GLY A 294 -6.36 20.43 -46.81
CA GLY A 294 -7.08 20.50 -45.55
C GLY A 294 -6.48 19.59 -44.49
N LYS A 295 -6.99 19.71 -43.27
CA LYS A 295 -6.63 18.86 -42.14
C LYS A 295 -7.84 18.53 -41.28
N GLY A 296 -7.82 17.35 -40.70
CA GLY A 296 -8.77 16.87 -39.70
C GLY A 296 -8.03 16.30 -38.51
N TRP A 297 -8.65 16.37 -37.34
CA TRP A 297 -8.17 15.72 -36.13
C TRP A 297 -9.33 15.29 -35.25
N ALA A 298 -9.10 14.25 -34.47
CA ALA A 298 -10.03 13.80 -33.45
C ALA A 298 -9.26 13.25 -32.25
N ARG A 299 -9.79 13.51 -31.05
CA ARG A 299 -9.22 13.15 -29.76
C ARG A 299 -10.30 12.53 -28.89
N VAL A 300 -9.97 11.40 -28.28
CA VAL A 300 -10.75 10.80 -27.19
C VAL A 300 -9.89 10.79 -25.94
N ALA A 301 -10.44 11.24 -24.82
CA ALA A 301 -9.85 11.08 -23.50
C ALA A 301 -10.83 10.43 -22.54
N GLN A 302 -10.36 9.50 -21.73
CA GLN A 302 -11.15 8.80 -20.74
C GLN A 302 -10.38 8.65 -19.43
N ASP A 303 -11.04 9.03 -18.34
CA ASP A 303 -10.48 9.00 -17.00
C ASP A 303 -11.41 8.22 -16.06
N TRP A 304 -10.81 7.48 -15.14
CA TRP A 304 -11.53 6.79 -14.09
C TRP A 304 -10.70 6.71 -12.81
N THR A 305 -11.38 6.46 -11.71
CA THR A 305 -10.78 6.32 -10.38
C THR A 305 -11.48 5.20 -9.63
N ILE A 306 -10.70 4.27 -9.09
CA ILE A 306 -11.15 3.28 -8.12
C ILE A 306 -10.55 3.67 -6.78
N ARG A 307 -11.41 4.08 -5.85
CA ARG A 307 -11.04 4.38 -4.48
C ARG A 307 -11.26 3.16 -3.61
N LEU A 308 -10.24 2.78 -2.86
CA LEU A 308 -10.29 1.72 -1.87
C LEU A 308 -10.06 2.31 -0.49
N GLN A 309 -10.95 2.05 0.46
CA GLN A 309 -10.82 2.56 1.82
C GLN A 309 -10.80 1.41 2.81
N LEU A 310 -9.81 1.41 3.69
CA LEU A 310 -9.79 0.50 4.82
C LEU A 310 -10.68 1.05 5.93
N VAL A 311 -11.66 0.24 6.32
CA VAL A 311 -12.62 0.57 7.37
C VAL A 311 -12.70 -0.56 8.40
N PRO A 312 -12.99 -0.24 9.67
CA PRO A 312 -13.34 -1.26 10.66
C PRO A 312 -14.57 -2.06 10.22
N GLY A 313 -14.42 -3.38 10.13
CA GLY A 313 -15.51 -4.31 9.88
C GLY A 313 -16.38 -4.54 11.11
N ALA A 314 -17.59 -5.04 10.90
CA ALA A 314 -18.53 -5.34 11.99
C ALA A 314 -18.03 -6.45 12.94
N ASP A 315 -17.11 -7.30 12.47
CA ASP A 315 -16.42 -8.34 13.23
C ASP A 315 -15.17 -7.82 13.97
N GLY A 316 -14.90 -6.51 13.90
CA GLY A 316 -13.72 -5.89 14.47
C GLY A 316 -12.45 -6.13 13.63
N ARG A 317 -12.56 -6.56 12.38
CA ARG A 317 -11.39 -6.75 11.50
C ARG A 317 -11.30 -5.64 10.45
N PRO A 318 -10.10 -5.26 10.00
CA PRO A 318 -9.96 -4.37 8.85
C PRO A 318 -10.64 -4.95 7.60
N THR A 319 -11.48 -4.14 6.95
CA THR A 319 -12.14 -4.50 5.69
C THR A 319 -11.86 -3.45 4.63
N LEU A 320 -11.78 -3.87 3.37
CA LEU A 320 -11.54 -2.97 2.24
C LEU A 320 -12.88 -2.70 1.54
N THR A 321 -13.31 -1.45 1.56
CA THR A 321 -14.45 -0.98 0.77
C THR A 321 -13.95 -0.39 -0.54
N ARG A 322 -14.79 -0.42 -1.58
CA ARG A 322 -14.45 0.11 -2.90
C ARG A 322 -15.53 1.04 -3.44
N HIS A 323 -15.10 2.06 -4.18
CA HIS A 323 -15.96 2.96 -4.90
C HIS A 323 -15.28 3.34 -6.22
N ALA A 324 -15.91 2.99 -7.35
CA ALA A 324 -15.39 3.27 -8.67
C ALA A 324 -16.19 4.37 -9.36
N VAL A 325 -15.49 5.30 -10.00
CA VAL A 325 -16.07 6.39 -10.78
C VAL A 325 -15.38 6.44 -12.13
N GLN A 326 -16.17 6.40 -13.19
CA GLN A 326 -15.70 6.59 -14.55
C GLN A 326 -16.39 7.80 -15.15
N GLN A 327 -15.61 8.73 -15.71
CA GLN A 327 -16.17 9.85 -16.44
C GLN A 327 -16.59 9.40 -17.84
N ALA A 328 -17.62 10.04 -18.40
CA ALA A 328 -17.95 9.85 -19.81
C ALA A 328 -16.73 10.23 -20.67
N PRO A 329 -16.43 9.47 -21.74
CA PRO A 329 -15.36 9.82 -22.67
C PRO A 329 -15.54 11.25 -23.19
N ARG A 330 -14.44 12.00 -23.22
CA ARG A 330 -14.39 13.34 -23.80
C ARG A 330 -13.94 13.22 -25.24
N GLU A 331 -14.84 13.52 -26.14
CA GLU A 331 -14.61 13.50 -27.57
C GLU A 331 -14.47 14.91 -28.10
N GLU A 332 -13.36 15.17 -28.77
CA GLU A 332 -13.08 16.45 -29.41
C GLU A 332 -12.67 16.17 -30.85
N SER A 333 -13.15 16.98 -31.79
CA SER A 333 -12.72 16.90 -33.17
C SER A 333 -12.73 18.27 -33.82
N GLY A 334 -11.98 18.40 -34.90
CA GLY A 334 -11.95 19.63 -35.67
C GLY A 334 -11.43 19.40 -37.08
N SER A 335 -11.82 20.30 -37.98
CA SER A 335 -11.34 20.31 -39.36
C SER A 335 -11.06 21.73 -39.82
N GLY A 336 -10.24 21.87 -40.87
CA GLY A 336 -10.01 23.16 -41.52
C GLY A 336 -9.30 23.03 -42.86
N GLY A 337 -9.49 24.00 -43.74
CA GLY A 337 -8.93 24.01 -45.10
C GLY A 337 -9.99 24.25 -46.16
N VAL A 338 -9.58 24.13 -47.43
CA VAL A 338 -10.43 24.45 -48.60
C VAL A 338 -11.45 23.33 -48.87
N TYR A 339 -11.23 22.14 -48.30
CA TYR A 339 -12.15 21.00 -48.36
C TYR A 339 -12.72 20.69 -46.98
N HIS A 340 -13.92 21.20 -46.67
CA HIS A 340 -14.76 20.71 -45.59
C HIS A 340 -15.39 19.36 -45.99
N LEU A 341 -14.58 18.30 -46.10
CA LEU A 341 -15.07 16.96 -46.38
C LEU A 341 -15.60 16.33 -45.09
N ALA A 342 -16.91 16.51 -44.87
CA ALA A 342 -17.64 16.09 -43.67
C ALA A 342 -17.89 14.57 -43.55
N THR A 343 -17.29 13.72 -44.40
CA THR A 343 -17.54 12.26 -44.39
C THR A 343 -16.28 11.40 -44.41
N LEU A 344 -15.20 11.84 -45.07
CA LEU A 344 -13.93 11.09 -45.14
C LEU A 344 -13.25 10.91 -43.76
N PHE A 345 -13.41 11.88 -42.87
CA PHE A 345 -12.83 11.85 -41.53
C PHE A 345 -13.67 11.08 -40.50
N ALA A 346 -14.97 10.87 -40.77
CA ALA A 346 -15.87 10.19 -39.83
C ALA A 346 -15.49 8.71 -39.66
N ASP A 347 -15.13 8.03 -40.75
CA ASP A 347 -14.69 6.62 -40.74
C ASP A 347 -13.24 6.45 -40.23
N LEU A 348 -12.37 7.43 -40.52
CA LEU A 348 -10.96 7.42 -40.13
C LEU A 348 -10.74 7.60 -38.62
N PHE A 349 -11.67 8.31 -37.98
CA PHE A 349 -11.54 8.70 -36.58
C PHE A 349 -12.45 7.94 -35.64
N ASN A 350 -13.13 6.87 -36.08
CA ASN A 350 -14.16 6.11 -35.34
C ASN A 350 -13.95 6.08 -33.81
N LEU A 351 -14.42 7.14 -33.15
CA LEU A 351 -14.13 7.43 -31.75
C LEU A 351 -14.82 6.40 -30.87
N GLN A 352 -15.97 5.91 -31.34
CA GLN A 352 -16.71 4.83 -30.73
C GLN A 352 -15.88 3.55 -30.65
N THR A 353 -15.18 3.15 -31.72
CA THR A 353 -14.29 1.97 -31.67
C THR A 353 -13.16 2.16 -30.67
N ILE A 354 -12.59 3.37 -30.55
CA ILE A 354 -11.56 3.65 -29.54
C ILE A 354 -12.14 3.48 -28.12
N VAL A 355 -13.34 4.01 -27.89
CA VAL A 355 -14.05 3.88 -26.60
C VAL A 355 -14.39 2.42 -26.30
N ASP A 356 -14.87 1.67 -27.28
CA ASP A 356 -15.26 0.26 -27.13
C ASP A 356 -14.05 -0.64 -26.87
N ASP A 357 -12.96 -0.44 -27.62
CA ASP A 357 -11.69 -1.13 -27.40
C ASP A 357 -11.20 -0.90 -25.96
N TRP A 358 -11.39 0.32 -25.45
CA TRP A 358 -10.93 0.69 -24.11
C TRP A 358 -11.80 0.12 -23.02
N ALA A 359 -13.13 0.14 -23.20
CA ALA A 359 -14.06 -0.48 -22.28
C ALA A 359 -13.89 -2.01 -22.21
N GLY A 360 -13.50 -2.65 -23.32
CA GLY A 360 -13.37 -4.10 -23.45
C GLY A 360 -12.02 -4.69 -23.06
N ASN A 361 -10.97 -3.88 -22.85
CA ASN A 361 -9.62 -4.42 -22.67
C ASN A 361 -9.27 -4.80 -21.22
N ALA A 362 -8.12 -5.47 -21.06
CA ALA A 362 -7.63 -6.00 -19.78
C ALA A 362 -7.27 -4.91 -18.74
N ALA A 363 -7.03 -3.66 -19.17
CA ALA A 363 -6.69 -2.53 -18.32
C ALA A 363 -7.86 -1.53 -18.15
N SER A 364 -9.05 -1.89 -18.63
CA SER A 364 -10.29 -1.16 -18.40
C SER A 364 -10.65 -1.17 -16.92
N MET A 365 -11.39 -0.15 -16.45
CA MET A 365 -11.83 -0.09 -15.06
C MET A 365 -12.57 -1.38 -14.65
N ALA A 366 -13.52 -1.85 -15.46
CA ALA A 366 -14.31 -3.03 -15.17
C ALA A 366 -13.51 -4.35 -15.18
N ALA A 367 -12.47 -4.46 -16.01
CA ALA A 367 -11.57 -5.63 -15.98
C ALA A 367 -10.68 -5.60 -14.73
N LEU A 368 -10.15 -4.42 -14.39
CA LEU A 368 -9.30 -4.25 -13.21
C LEU A 368 -10.08 -4.46 -11.91
N GLU A 369 -11.33 -4.01 -11.84
CA GLU A 369 -12.20 -4.27 -10.69
C GLU A 369 -12.38 -5.77 -10.43
N ARG A 370 -12.73 -6.53 -11.48
CA ARG A 370 -13.00 -7.97 -11.38
C ARG A 370 -11.75 -8.82 -11.20
N GLY A 371 -10.63 -8.41 -11.78
CA GLY A 371 -9.39 -9.19 -11.76
C GLY A 371 -8.46 -8.80 -10.60
N VAL A 372 -8.09 -7.53 -10.54
CA VAL A 372 -7.03 -7.04 -9.65
C VAL A 372 -7.61 -6.61 -8.30
N ILE A 373 -8.67 -5.80 -8.31
CA ILE A 373 -9.24 -5.24 -7.07
C ILE A 373 -9.95 -6.31 -6.26
N ASP A 374 -10.77 -7.18 -6.88
CA ASP A 374 -11.37 -8.33 -6.19
C ASP A 374 -10.30 -9.25 -5.58
N GLY A 375 -9.19 -9.48 -6.29
CA GLY A 375 -8.04 -10.23 -5.79
C GLY A 375 -7.40 -9.59 -4.56
N LEU A 376 -7.19 -8.27 -4.58
CA LEU A 376 -6.69 -7.50 -3.44
C LEU A 376 -7.65 -7.58 -2.24
N VAL A 377 -8.96 -7.37 -2.45
CA VAL A 377 -9.99 -7.45 -1.39
C VAL A 377 -9.98 -8.83 -0.74
N ALA A 378 -9.98 -9.89 -1.55
CA ALA A 378 -9.96 -11.27 -1.04
C ALA A 378 -8.68 -11.60 -0.25
N ALA A 379 -7.52 -11.09 -0.68
CA ALA A 379 -6.24 -11.29 0.00
C ALA A 379 -6.09 -10.42 1.27
N SER A 380 -6.80 -9.30 1.37
CA SER A 380 -6.69 -8.33 2.46
C SER A 380 -7.00 -8.94 3.83
N GLY A 381 -8.10 -9.71 3.93
CA GLY A 381 -8.55 -10.31 5.20
C GLY A 381 -7.46 -11.14 5.88
N PRO A 382 -6.93 -12.20 5.22
CA PRO A 382 -5.83 -13.00 5.76
C PRO A 382 -4.57 -12.20 6.11
N VAL A 383 -4.25 -11.16 5.33
CA VAL A 383 -3.08 -10.30 5.60
C VAL A 383 -3.28 -9.48 6.88
N PHE A 384 -4.44 -8.87 7.08
CA PHE A 384 -4.71 -8.09 8.29
C PHE A 384 -4.95 -8.96 9.51
N ASP A 385 -5.48 -10.17 9.36
CA ASP A 385 -5.53 -11.16 10.45
C ASP A 385 -4.13 -11.42 11.03
N ALA A 386 -3.11 -11.50 10.17
CA ALA A 386 -1.72 -11.66 10.60
C ALA A 386 -1.17 -10.46 11.39
N VAL A 387 -1.72 -9.25 11.19
CA VAL A 387 -1.38 -8.04 11.96
C VAL A 387 -2.09 -8.01 13.31
N MET A 388 -3.31 -8.53 13.38
CA MET A 388 -4.16 -8.50 14.57
C MET A 388 -3.83 -9.62 15.58
N MET A 389 -3.22 -10.71 15.12
CA MET A 389 -2.93 -11.91 15.91
C MET A 389 -1.46 -12.17 16.33
N PRO A 390 -0.44 -11.34 16.02
CA PRO A 390 0.96 -11.75 16.20
C PRO A 390 1.38 -11.79 17.67
N VAL A 391 0.61 -11.20 18.59
CA VAL A 391 0.88 -11.24 20.02
C VAL A 391 -0.37 -11.64 20.78
N VAL A 392 -0.28 -12.74 21.53
CA VAL A 392 -1.33 -13.14 22.46
C VAL A 392 -1.05 -12.50 23.81
N MET A 393 -1.93 -11.59 24.24
CA MET A 393 -1.83 -10.93 25.55
C MET A 393 -2.61 -11.69 26.61
N PRO A 394 -2.08 -11.89 27.83
CA PRO A 394 -2.80 -12.62 28.87
C PRO A 394 -4.11 -11.96 29.33
N ALA A 395 -4.14 -10.63 29.34
CA ALA A 395 -5.30 -9.84 29.77
C ALA A 395 -6.33 -9.59 28.66
N CYS A 396 -6.09 -10.05 27.42
CA CYS A 396 -6.93 -9.73 26.27
C CYS A 396 -7.29 -10.96 25.45
N ASP A 397 -8.59 -11.20 25.22
CA ASP A 397 -9.05 -12.37 24.45
C ASP A 397 -8.88 -12.16 22.95
N SER A 398 -9.11 -10.95 22.44
CA SER A 398 -8.86 -10.55 21.05
C SER A 398 -8.77 -9.04 20.92
N PHE A 399 -8.15 -8.56 19.84
CA PHE A 399 -8.20 -7.16 19.46
C PHE A 399 -9.22 -6.94 18.36
N ALA A 400 -10.05 -5.93 18.53
CA ALA A 400 -10.92 -5.38 17.49
C ALA A 400 -10.31 -4.08 16.97
N CYS A 401 -10.30 -3.91 15.66
CA CYS A 401 -9.90 -2.69 14.99
C CYS A 401 -10.98 -1.63 15.19
N GLU A 402 -10.59 -0.48 15.74
CA GLU A 402 -11.45 0.69 15.90
C GLU A 402 -11.21 1.73 14.80
N ASP A 403 -9.95 1.87 14.35
CA ASP A 403 -9.60 2.84 13.31
C ASP A 403 -8.32 2.45 12.56
N ILE A 404 -8.20 2.91 11.31
CA ILE A 404 -7.02 2.67 10.45
C ILE A 404 -6.73 3.91 9.61
N GLN A 405 -5.56 4.52 9.84
CA GLN A 405 -5.20 5.78 9.19
C GLN A 405 -3.69 5.95 9.04
N LEU A 406 -3.29 6.97 8.28
CA LEU A 406 -1.91 7.43 8.27
C LEU A 406 -1.63 8.28 9.51
N ASN A 407 -0.55 7.98 10.23
CA ASN A 407 -0.07 8.81 11.33
C ASN A 407 0.68 10.06 10.79
N ARG A 408 1.17 10.90 11.70
CA ARG A 408 1.92 12.13 11.35
C ARG A 408 3.23 11.87 10.61
N GLU A 409 3.82 10.69 10.80
CA GLU A 409 5.05 10.25 10.13
C GLU A 409 4.76 9.59 8.77
N GLY A 410 3.47 9.42 8.42
CA GLY A 410 3.03 8.80 7.18
C GLY A 410 2.97 7.27 7.20
N ASP A 411 3.13 6.65 8.37
CA ASP A 411 2.99 5.22 8.60
C ASP A 411 1.54 4.83 8.87
N ILE A 412 1.21 3.54 8.72
CA ILE A 412 -0.15 3.04 8.91
C ILE A 412 -0.32 2.73 10.39
N ALA A 413 -1.20 3.48 11.05
CA ALA A 413 -1.65 3.24 12.42
C ALA A 413 -2.98 2.49 12.41
N ILE A 414 -3.06 1.44 13.23
CA ILE A 414 -4.26 0.65 13.47
C ILE A 414 -4.57 0.76 14.95
N ASP A 415 -5.64 1.46 15.29
CA ASP A 415 -6.11 1.57 16.67
C ASP A 415 -6.95 0.35 17.03
N LEU A 416 -6.65 -0.24 18.18
CA LEU A 416 -7.17 -1.51 18.63
C LEU A 416 -7.84 -1.37 19.99
N ARG A 417 -9.01 -1.98 20.13
CA ARG A 417 -9.69 -2.19 21.40
C ARG A 417 -9.57 -3.64 21.81
N CYS A 418 -9.25 -3.85 23.08
CA CYS A 418 -9.24 -5.16 23.67
C CYS A 418 -10.68 -5.63 23.93
N VAL A 419 -11.02 -6.79 23.38
CA VAL A 419 -12.27 -7.48 23.67
C VAL A 419 -11.95 -8.55 24.70
N SER A 420 -12.55 -8.45 25.89
CA SER A 420 -12.46 -9.47 26.94
C SER A 420 -13.84 -10.04 27.22
N SER A 421 -13.93 -11.37 27.26
CA SER A 421 -15.14 -12.12 27.63
C SER A 421 -15.63 -11.82 29.06
N ARG A 422 -14.76 -11.24 29.92
CA ARG A 422 -15.09 -10.92 31.32
C ARG A 422 -15.85 -9.62 31.55
N GLN A 423 -16.07 -8.80 30.51
CA GLN A 423 -16.86 -7.56 30.61
C GLN A 423 -18.37 -7.72 30.27
N ARG A 424 -18.85 -8.96 30.08
CA ARG A 424 -20.29 -9.25 29.82
C ARG A 424 -21.08 -9.70 31.06
N HIS A 425 -20.75 -9.21 32.25
CA HIS A 425 -21.51 -9.46 33.47
C HIS A 425 -21.91 -8.18 34.17
#